data_AF-A0A9E0LIL9-F1
#
_entry.id   AF-A0A9E0LIL9-F1
#
_cell.length_a   1.000
_cell.length_b   1.000
_cell.length_c   1.000
_cell.angle_alpha   90.00
_cell.angle_beta   90.00
_cell.angle_gamma   90.00
#
_symmetry.space_group_name_H-M   'P 1'
#
loop_
_entity.id
_entity.type
_entity.pdbx_description
1 polymer ?
#
loop_
_entity_poly.entity_id
_entity_poly.type
_entity_poly.pdbx_seq_one_letter_code
_entity_poly.pdbx_strand_id
1 'polypeptide(L)'
;MQAIDPLSVIYKSVGGEGPYYQLVEAFYQGVEKDPVLRPLYPEDLGPGKKHLAQFLIQRTGGATTYSDERGHPRMRGRHMPFKIGQSERDAWVANMEAALEVVPEFQAHKATLKEFFASFATFMINQPS
;
A
#
# COMPACT_ATOMS: atom_id res chain seq x y z
N MET A 1 -2.29 -9.49 -28.47
CA MET A 1 -3.27 -8.90 -27.52
C MET A 1 -2.52 -8.72 -26.20
N GLN A 2 -2.22 -7.49 -25.78
CA GLN A 2 -1.60 -7.28 -24.46
C GLN A 2 -2.61 -7.68 -23.40
N ALA A 3 -2.21 -8.52 -22.45
CA ALA A 3 -3.03 -8.83 -21.29
C ALA A 3 -3.29 -7.53 -20.52
N ILE A 4 -4.54 -7.27 -20.16
CA ILE A 4 -4.92 -6.14 -19.31
C ILE A 4 -4.31 -6.40 -17.93
N ASP A 5 -3.58 -5.42 -17.37
CA ASP A 5 -3.12 -5.49 -15.98
C ASP A 5 -4.35 -5.52 -15.06
N PRO A 6 -4.58 -6.62 -14.31
CA PRO A 6 -5.77 -6.77 -13.47
C PRO A 6 -5.87 -5.68 -12.39
N LEU A 7 -4.77 -5.05 -12.00
CA LEU A 7 -4.81 -3.95 -11.03
C LEU A 7 -5.41 -2.67 -11.64
N SER A 8 -5.20 -2.43 -12.94
CA SER A 8 -5.56 -1.17 -13.62
C SER A 8 -7.06 -0.90 -13.73
N VAL A 9 -7.90 -1.90 -13.43
CA VAL A 9 -9.37 -1.78 -13.48
C VAL A 9 -10.02 -1.64 -12.10
N ILE A 10 -9.26 -1.84 -11.02
CA ILE A 10 -9.80 -1.89 -9.66
C ILE A 10 -10.38 -0.54 -9.26
N TYR A 11 -9.70 0.58 -9.58
CA TYR A 11 -10.16 1.93 -9.20
C TYR A 11 -11.62 2.19 -9.59
N LYS A 12 -11.97 1.89 -10.85
CA LYS A 12 -13.34 2.07 -11.34
C LYS A 12 -14.31 1.10 -10.67
N SER A 13 -13.88 -0.14 -10.44
CA SER A 13 -14.73 -1.17 -9.84
C SER A 13 -15.11 -0.91 -8.39
N VAL A 14 -14.24 -0.23 -7.62
CA VAL A 14 -14.49 0.06 -6.20
C VAL A 14 -15.24 1.37 -5.98
N GLY A 15 -15.54 2.13 -7.04
CA GLY A 15 -16.33 3.36 -6.93
C GLY A 15 -15.52 4.64 -6.72
N GLY A 16 -14.22 4.64 -7.03
CA GLY A 16 -13.37 5.82 -6.98
C GLY A 16 -12.44 5.88 -5.76
N GLU A 17 -12.13 7.09 -5.29
CA GLU A 17 -11.07 7.30 -4.27
C GLU A 17 -11.48 6.93 -2.84
N GLY A 18 -12.76 7.09 -2.49
CA GLY A 18 -13.27 6.93 -1.12
C GLY A 18 -12.78 5.67 -0.40
N PRO A 19 -12.92 4.47 -1.00
CA PRO A 19 -12.46 3.23 -0.38
C PRO A 19 -10.95 3.17 -0.13
N TYR A 20 -10.12 3.83 -0.95
CA TYR A 20 -8.67 3.84 -0.73
C TYR A 20 -8.30 4.61 0.54
N TYR A 21 -8.98 5.72 0.82
CA TYR A 21 -8.76 6.45 2.07
C TYR A 21 -9.18 5.61 3.28
N GLN A 22 -10.29 4.86 3.19
CA GLN A 22 -10.73 3.94 4.24
C GLN A 22 -9.74 2.78 4.45
N LEU A 23 -9.26 2.18 3.35
CA LEU A 23 -8.26 1.10 3.38
C LEU A 23 -6.98 1.56 4.06
N VAL A 24 -6.49 2.74 3.66
CA VAL A 24 -5.27 3.31 4.24
C VAL A 24 -5.47 3.70 5.69
N GLU A 25 -6.62 4.25 6.06
CA GLU A 25 -6.91 4.55 7.47
C GLU A 25 -6.89 3.27 8.32
N ALA A 26 -7.57 2.21 7.90
CA ALA A 26 -7.56 0.91 8.57
C ALA A 26 -6.14 0.31 8.67
N PHE A 27 -5.36 0.39 7.59
CA PHE A 27 -3.95 -0.05 7.58
C PHE A 27 -3.11 0.70 8.63
N TYR A 28 -3.22 2.04 8.68
CA TYR A 28 -2.43 2.84 9.61
C TYR A 28 -2.87 2.70 11.07
N GLN A 29 -4.15 2.39 11.35
CA GLN A 29 -4.60 2.00 12.70
C GLN A 29 -3.92 0.72 13.19
N GLY A 30 -3.60 -0.20 12.27
CA GLY A 30 -2.80 -1.39 12.55
C GLY A 30 -1.33 -1.04 12.79
N VAL A 31 -0.72 -0.28 11.87
CA VAL A 31 0.67 0.22 11.99
C VAL A 31 0.91 0.93 13.32
N GLU A 32 -0.04 1.73 13.79
CA GLU A 32 0.09 2.49 15.03
C GLU A 32 0.23 1.59 16.28
N LYS A 33 -0.34 0.38 16.23
CA LYS A 33 -0.33 -0.61 17.32
C LYS A 33 0.72 -1.70 17.12
N ASP A 34 1.34 -1.77 15.96
CA ASP A 34 2.29 -2.81 15.60
C ASP A 34 3.69 -2.46 16.11
N PRO A 35 4.26 -3.25 17.06
CA PRO A 35 5.56 -2.94 17.65
C PRO A 35 6.75 -3.12 16.69
N VAL A 36 6.58 -3.86 15.59
CA VAL A 36 7.59 -4.05 14.55
C VAL A 36 7.59 -2.86 13.60
N LEU A 37 6.41 -2.41 13.18
CA LEU A 37 6.28 -1.32 12.22
C LEU A 37 6.42 0.05 12.86
N ARG A 38 5.74 0.31 13.99
CA ARG A 38 5.65 1.67 14.57
C ARG A 38 7.00 2.39 14.69
N PRO A 39 8.11 1.74 15.10
CA PRO A 39 9.42 2.39 15.18
C PRO A 39 9.99 2.88 13.84
N LEU A 40 9.53 2.36 12.71
CA LEU A 40 9.95 2.78 11.37
C LEU A 40 9.19 4.01 10.85
N TYR A 41 8.06 4.35 11.46
CA TYR A 41 7.21 5.44 11.02
C TYR A 41 7.47 6.71 11.84
N PRO A 42 7.32 7.90 11.23
CA PRO A 42 7.39 9.16 11.96
C PRO A 42 6.32 9.28 13.05
N GLU A 43 6.43 10.29 13.91
CA GLU A 43 5.38 10.62 14.88
C GLU A 43 4.08 11.00 14.15
N ASP A 44 4.17 11.94 13.20
CA ASP A 44 3.05 12.32 12.34
C ASP A 44 2.90 11.36 11.14
N LEU A 45 1.83 10.58 11.15
CA LEU A 45 1.49 9.60 10.11
C LEU A 45 0.71 10.21 8.94
N GLY A 46 0.21 11.44 9.07
CA GLY A 46 -0.68 12.09 8.09
C GLY A 46 -0.11 12.13 6.67
N PRO A 47 1.14 12.58 6.47
CA PRO A 47 1.77 12.56 5.15
C PRO A 47 1.89 11.15 4.57
N GLY A 48 2.21 10.16 5.40
CA GLY A 48 2.31 8.75 4.98
C GLY A 48 0.98 8.20 4.48
N LYS A 49 -0.12 8.48 5.20
CA LYS A 49 -1.48 8.12 4.80
C LYS A 49 -1.82 8.69 3.42
N LYS A 50 -1.63 10.01 3.23
CA LYS A 50 -1.91 10.68 1.95
C LYS A 50 -1.13 10.02 0.80
N HIS A 51 0.17 9.85 0.97
CA HIS A 51 1.02 9.29 -0.09
C HIS A 51 0.65 7.85 -0.45
N LEU A 52 0.31 7.01 0.54
CA LEU A 52 -0.07 5.62 0.28
C LEU A 52 -1.40 5.57 -0.50
N ALA A 53 -2.40 6.34 -0.10
CA ALA A 53 -3.68 6.38 -0.78
C ALA A 53 -3.52 6.81 -2.25
N GLN A 54 -2.81 7.92 -2.49
CA GLN A 54 -2.56 8.41 -3.84
C GLN A 54 -1.77 7.41 -4.69
N PHE A 55 -0.76 6.74 -4.11
CA PHE A 55 0.00 5.71 -4.82
C PHE A 55 -0.90 4.54 -5.25
N LEU A 56 -1.76 4.05 -4.35
CA LEU A 56 -2.68 2.95 -4.65
C LEU A 56 -3.71 3.35 -5.71
N ILE A 57 -4.32 4.53 -5.57
CA ILE A 57 -5.25 5.11 -6.57
C ILE A 57 -4.59 5.14 -7.95
N GLN A 58 -3.38 5.69 -8.03
CA GLN A 58 -2.64 5.75 -9.29
C GLN A 58 -2.31 4.35 -9.83
N ARG A 59 -1.87 3.43 -8.96
CA ARG A 59 -1.48 2.07 -9.34
C ARG A 59 -2.65 1.28 -9.92
N THR A 60 -3.87 1.56 -9.47
CA THR A 60 -5.08 0.82 -9.85
C THR A 60 -5.92 1.49 -10.93
N GLY A 61 -5.37 2.52 -11.60
CA GLY A 61 -5.99 3.17 -12.76
C GLY A 61 -6.77 4.45 -12.45
N GLY A 62 -6.61 5.02 -11.27
CA GLY A 62 -7.14 6.33 -10.90
C GLY A 62 -6.23 7.50 -11.29
N ALA A 63 -6.39 8.64 -10.60
CA ALA A 63 -5.64 9.86 -10.87
C ALA A 63 -4.12 9.69 -10.64
N THR A 64 -3.32 10.48 -11.37
CA THR A 64 -1.84 10.50 -11.29
C THR A 64 -1.28 11.39 -10.20
N THR A 65 -2.11 11.82 -9.25
CA THR A 65 -1.77 12.81 -8.22
C THR A 65 -0.50 12.46 -7.44
N TYR A 66 -0.23 11.17 -7.19
CA TYR A 66 1.02 10.76 -6.56
C TYR A 66 2.23 11.22 -7.38
N SER A 67 2.27 10.85 -8.67
CA SER A 67 3.36 11.23 -9.57
C SER A 67 3.43 12.74 -9.78
N ASP A 68 2.29 13.42 -9.86
CA ASP A 68 2.23 14.86 -10.09
C ASP A 68 2.82 15.65 -8.90
N GLU A 69 2.58 15.19 -7.67
CA GLU A 69 3.12 15.82 -6.45
C GLU A 69 4.53 15.34 -6.08
N ARG A 70 4.86 14.07 -6.36
CA ARG A 70 6.07 13.41 -5.82
C ARG A 70 7.11 13.06 -6.89
N GLY A 71 6.79 13.24 -8.16
CA GLY A 71 7.57 12.74 -9.29
C GLY A 71 7.51 11.21 -9.40
N HIS A 72 8.44 10.64 -10.19
CA HIS A 72 8.47 9.20 -10.44
C HIS A 72 8.43 8.38 -9.13
N PRO A 73 7.61 7.30 -9.05
CA PRO A 73 7.43 6.50 -7.85
C PRO A 73 8.74 6.10 -7.15
N ARG A 74 9.65 5.42 -7.86
CA ARG A 74 10.97 4.98 -7.33
C ARG A 74 10.84 4.36 -5.92
N MET A 75 9.82 3.52 -5.71
CA MET A 75 9.44 3.06 -4.36
C MET A 75 10.60 2.47 -3.59
N ARG A 76 11.36 1.53 -4.17
CA ARG A 76 12.52 0.93 -3.49
C ARG A 76 13.53 1.98 -3.02
N GLY A 77 13.83 2.97 -3.86
CA GLY A 77 14.73 4.07 -3.49
C GLY A 77 14.22 4.91 -2.31
N ARG A 78 12.90 5.13 -2.22
CA ARG A 78 12.28 5.84 -1.09
C ARG A 78 12.25 5.01 0.21
N HIS A 79 12.37 3.69 0.11
CA HIS A 79 12.38 2.78 1.26
C HIS A 79 13.80 2.46 1.76
N MET A 80 14.86 2.81 1.01
CA MET A 80 16.26 2.61 1.41
C MET A 80 16.69 3.28 2.74
N PRO A 81 16.12 4.42 3.17
CA PRO A 81 16.47 5.00 4.47
C PRO A 81 15.99 4.17 5.67
N PHE A 82 15.07 3.21 5.48
CA PHE A 82 14.51 2.39 6.56
C PHE A 82 15.10 0.99 6.52
N LYS A 83 15.29 0.39 7.70
CA LYS A 83 15.72 -1.00 7.81
C LYS A 83 14.51 -1.92 7.64
N ILE A 84 14.36 -2.51 6.46
CA ILE A 84 13.24 -3.41 6.13
C ILE A 84 13.80 -4.80 5.87
N GLY A 85 13.61 -5.69 6.83
CA GLY A 85 13.85 -7.12 6.73
C GLY A 85 12.55 -7.91 6.57
N GLN A 86 12.64 -9.22 6.81
CA GLN A 86 11.50 -10.14 6.66
C GLN A 86 10.39 -9.82 7.68
N SER A 87 10.73 -9.51 8.93
CA SER A 87 9.77 -9.16 9.99
C SER A 87 8.93 -7.94 9.64
N GLU A 88 9.56 -6.88 9.15
CA GLU A 88 8.88 -5.63 8.79
C GLU A 88 7.99 -5.84 7.56
N ARG A 89 8.47 -6.61 6.57
CA ARG A 89 7.69 -6.97 5.39
C ARG A 89 6.43 -7.75 5.79
N ASP A 90 6.57 -8.77 6.64
CA ASP A 90 5.46 -9.63 7.04
C ASP A 90 4.45 -8.89 7.90
N ALA A 91 4.92 -8.06 8.84
CA ALA A 91 4.06 -7.17 9.61
C ALA A 91 3.29 -6.19 8.70
N TRP A 92 3.95 -5.60 7.71
CA TRP A 92 3.31 -4.69 6.76
C TRP A 92 2.21 -5.39 5.95
N VAL A 93 2.49 -6.58 5.42
CA VAL A 93 1.51 -7.37 4.66
C VAL A 93 0.35 -7.78 5.56
N ALA A 94 0.60 -8.25 6.78
CA ALA A 94 -0.46 -8.65 7.71
C ALA A 94 -1.42 -7.49 8.02
N ASN A 95 -0.90 -6.29 8.26
CA ASN A 95 -1.74 -5.10 8.50
C ASN A 95 -2.54 -4.70 7.25
N MET A 96 -1.97 -4.81 6.05
CA MET A 96 -2.67 -4.51 4.80
C MET A 96 -3.76 -5.55 4.49
N GLU A 97 -3.51 -6.83 4.76
CA GLU A 97 -4.51 -7.88 4.63
C GLU A 97 -5.66 -7.69 5.61
N ALA A 98 -5.38 -7.35 6.87
CA ALA A 98 -6.40 -7.03 7.87
C ALA A 98 -7.23 -5.81 7.44
N ALA A 99 -6.61 -4.79 6.84
CA ALA A 99 -7.31 -3.64 6.29
C ALA A 99 -8.25 -4.03 5.13
N LEU A 100 -7.82 -4.95 4.25
CA LEU A 100 -8.69 -5.49 3.18
C LEU A 100 -9.90 -6.24 3.73
N GLU A 101 -9.81 -6.89 4.89
CA GLU A 101 -10.96 -7.58 5.50
C GLU A 101 -12.08 -6.62 5.89
N VAL A 102 -11.73 -5.41 6.34
CA VAL A 102 -12.70 -4.46 6.89
C VAL A 102 -13.22 -3.44 5.88
N VAL A 103 -12.67 -3.40 4.66
CA VAL A 103 -13.12 -2.50 3.58
C VAL A 103 -13.79 -3.32 2.47
N PRO A 104 -15.14 -3.42 2.47
CA PRO A 104 -15.88 -4.37 1.64
C PRO A 104 -15.74 -4.15 0.14
N GLU A 105 -15.48 -2.91 -0.31
CA GLU A 105 -15.36 -2.55 -1.72
C GLU A 105 -14.21 -3.30 -2.41
N PHE A 106 -13.18 -3.70 -1.68
CA PHE A 106 -12.04 -4.45 -2.23
C PHE A 106 -12.23 -5.96 -2.22
N GLN A 107 -13.31 -6.51 -1.65
CA GLN A 107 -13.47 -7.98 -1.49
C GLN A 107 -13.42 -8.73 -2.83
N ALA A 108 -14.02 -8.18 -3.89
CA ALA A 108 -13.98 -8.78 -5.22
C ALA A 108 -12.57 -8.84 -5.82
N HIS A 109 -11.65 -7.98 -5.37
CA HIS A 109 -10.28 -7.85 -5.88
C HIS A 109 -9.23 -8.33 -4.87
N LYS A 110 -9.68 -8.88 -3.74
CA LYS A 110 -8.83 -9.20 -2.59
C LYS A 110 -7.68 -10.12 -2.97
N ALA A 111 -7.92 -11.20 -3.72
CA ALA A 111 -6.86 -12.12 -4.13
C ALA A 111 -5.76 -11.42 -4.93
N THR A 112 -6.13 -10.61 -5.93
CA THR A 112 -5.20 -9.82 -6.75
C THR A 112 -4.42 -8.80 -5.92
N LEU A 113 -5.09 -8.12 -4.99
CA LEU A 113 -4.44 -7.14 -4.12
C LEU A 113 -3.49 -7.81 -3.12
N LYS A 114 -3.85 -8.96 -2.54
CA LYS A 114 -2.97 -9.74 -1.67
C LYS A 114 -1.69 -10.16 -2.38
N GLU A 115 -1.80 -10.68 -3.61
CA GLU A 115 -0.64 -11.03 -4.43
C GLU A 115 0.23 -9.80 -4.72
N PHE A 116 -0.38 -8.70 -5.16
CA PHE A 116 0.32 -7.45 -5.41
C PHE A 116 1.08 -6.97 -4.17
N PHE A 117 0.40 -6.87 -3.02
CA PHE A 117 1.02 -6.41 -1.77
C PHE A 117 2.13 -7.33 -1.31
N ALA A 118 1.94 -8.65 -1.39
CA ALA A 118 2.95 -9.63 -1.03
C ALA A 118 4.22 -9.46 -1.88
N SER A 119 4.08 -9.37 -3.20
CA SER A 119 5.23 -9.19 -4.11
C SER A 119 5.87 -7.81 -3.96
N PHE A 120 5.06 -6.76 -3.83
CA PHE A 120 5.54 -5.39 -3.74
C PHE A 120 6.30 -5.13 -2.43
N ALA A 121 5.79 -5.63 -1.31
CA ALA A 121 6.46 -5.52 -0.01
C ALA A 121 7.76 -6.34 0.01
N THR A 122 7.79 -7.54 -0.59
CA THR A 122 9.03 -8.32 -0.75
C THR A 122 10.06 -7.55 -1.57
N PHE A 123 9.65 -6.84 -2.62
CA PHE A 123 10.55 -5.98 -3.40
C PHE A 123 11.11 -4.79 -2.59
N MET A 124 10.53 -4.43 -1.43
CA MET A 124 11.05 -3.37 -0.56
C MET A 124 12.15 -3.84 0.41
N ILE A 125 12.31 -5.16 0.62
CA ILE A 125 13.31 -5.70 1.54
C ILE A 125 14.71 -5.22 1.16
N ASN A 126 15.42 -4.67 2.14
CA ASN A 126 16.75 -4.07 1.99
C ASN A 126 17.74 -4.47 3.10
N GLN A 127 17.30 -5.27 4.07
CA GLN A 127 18.17 -5.92 5.04
C GLN A 127 18.39 -7.40 4.67
N PRO A 128 19.58 -7.95 4.92
CA PRO A 128 19.79 -9.38 4.78
C PRO A 128 18.94 -10.17 5.79
N SER A 129 18.59 -11.40 5.40
CA SER A 129 18.02 -12.42 6.28
C SER A 129 19.05 -12.96 7.27
#